data_AF-A0A970X4K4-F1
#
_entry.id   AF-A0A970X4K4-F1
#
_cell.length_a   1.000
_cell.length_b   1.000
_cell.length_c   1.000
_cell.angle_alpha   90.00
_cell.angle_beta   90.00
_cell.angle_gamma   90.00
#
_symmetry.space_group_name_H-M   'P 1'
#
loop_
_entity.id
_entity.type
_entity.pdbx_description
1 polymer ?
#
loop_
_entity_poly.entity_id
_entity_poly.type
_entity_poly.pdbx_seq_one_letter_code
_entity_poly.pdbx_strand_id
1 'polypeptide(L)'
;GVIDWADAAVTDPAKDLGLILRDLGEEALAVAHARCVAALPAADPGLLARAVFYARCLALEDLAHGLAGGDERYSRNASAALDDLLGT
;
A
#
# COMPACT_ATOMS: atom_id res chain seq x y z
N GLY A 1 -12.24 -3.45 15.35
CA GLY A 1 -11.64 -4.75 15.01
C GLY A 1 -11.11 -4.68 13.59
N VAL A 2 -10.29 -5.65 13.19
CA VAL A 2 -9.78 -5.78 11.80
C VAL A 2 -10.51 -6.95 11.15
N ILE A 3 -11.14 -6.68 9.99
CA ILE A 3 -11.98 -7.64 9.25
C ILE A 3 -11.42 -7.87 7.84
N ASP A 4 -12.09 -8.71 7.07
CA ASP A 4 -11.75 -9.01 5.67
C ASP A 4 -10.38 -9.70 5.47
N TRP A 5 -10.22 -10.86 6.10
CA TRP A 5 -9.00 -11.67 6.04
C TRP A 5 -8.94 -12.60 4.82
N ALA A 6 -9.79 -12.40 3.80
CA ALA A 6 -9.90 -13.32 2.66
C ALA A 6 -8.59 -13.41 1.86
N ASP A 7 -7.85 -12.30 1.75
CA ASP A 7 -6.57 -12.22 1.04
C ASP A 7 -5.34 -12.37 1.96
N ALA A 8 -5.55 -12.77 3.21
CA ALA A 8 -4.46 -12.99 4.15
C ALA A 8 -3.57 -14.16 3.68
N ALA A 9 -2.26 -13.93 3.63
CA ALA A 9 -1.31 -14.92 3.15
C ALA A 9 0.03 -14.82 3.89
N VAL A 10 0.78 -15.92 3.90
CA VAL A 10 2.20 -15.91 4.29
C VAL A 10 2.98 -15.35 3.11
N THR A 11 3.31 -14.06 3.16
CA THR A 11 3.94 -13.31 2.07
C THR A 11 4.86 -12.22 2.60
N ASP A 12 5.39 -11.37 1.71
CA ASP A 12 6.20 -10.22 2.09
C ASP A 12 5.40 -9.22 2.94
N PRO A 13 5.82 -8.94 4.18
CA PRO A 13 5.11 -8.02 5.08
C PRO A 13 5.09 -6.57 4.55
N ALA A 14 5.95 -6.21 3.59
CA ALA A 14 5.92 -4.90 2.96
C ALA A 14 4.60 -4.58 2.26
N LYS A 15 3.82 -5.60 1.86
CA LYS A 15 2.52 -5.42 1.19
C LYS A 15 1.55 -4.61 2.05
N ASP A 16 1.45 -4.91 3.35
CA ASP A 16 0.53 -4.22 4.27
C ASP A 16 0.91 -2.75 4.48
N LEU A 17 2.21 -2.44 4.47
CA LEU A 17 2.69 -1.06 4.50
C LEU A 17 2.41 -0.33 3.18
N GLY A 18 2.45 -1.04 2.05
CA GLY A 18 2.06 -0.51 0.75
C GLY A 18 0.59 -0.08 0.71
N LEU A 19 -0.31 -0.82 1.36
CA LEU A 19 -1.72 -0.43 1.51
C LEU A 19 -1.85 0.86 2.33
N ILE A 20 -1.14 0.96 3.46
CA ILE A 20 -1.14 2.19 4.27
C ILE A 20 -0.66 3.38 3.45
N LEU A 21 0.43 3.23 2.70
CA LEU A 21 0.96 4.29 1.86
C LEU A 21 -0.04 4.71 0.77
N ARG A 22 -0.63 3.74 0.04
CA ARG A 22 -1.59 4.01 -1.03
C ARG A 22 -2.84 4.73 -0.51
N ASP A 23 -3.37 4.30 0.63
CA ASP A 23 -4.67 4.75 1.11
C ASP A 23 -4.60 5.97 2.05
N LEU A 24 -3.50 6.12 2.79
CA LEU A 24 -3.36 7.10 3.87
C LEU A 24 -2.13 8.01 3.74
N GLY A 25 -1.23 7.73 2.80
CA GLY A 25 -0.07 8.58 2.50
C GLY A 25 1.16 8.36 3.40
N GLU A 26 2.21 9.13 3.13
CA GLU A 26 3.54 8.99 3.73
C GLU A 26 3.57 9.20 5.24
N GLU A 27 2.75 10.14 5.76
CA GLU A 27 2.69 10.44 7.20
C GLU A 27 2.16 9.22 7.98
N ALA A 28 1.11 8.58 7.49
CA ALA A 28 0.55 7.38 8.08
C ALA A 28 1.55 6.21 8.02
N LEU A 29 2.25 6.06 6.90
CA LEU A 29 3.32 5.06 6.75
C LEU A 29 4.44 5.28 7.78
N ALA A 30 4.88 6.52 7.97
CA ALA A 30 5.93 6.85 8.94
C ALA A 30 5.52 6.48 10.37
N VAL A 31 4.28 6.78 10.76
CA VAL A 31 3.73 6.40 12.07
C VAL A 31 3.65 4.88 12.22
N ALA A 32 3.16 4.17 11.21
CA ALA A 32 3.05 2.71 11.23
C ALA A 32 4.43 2.04 11.34
N HIS A 33 5.39 2.50 10.54
CA HIS A 33 6.76 1.99 10.59
C HIS A 33 7.40 2.22 11.97
N ALA A 34 7.29 3.44 12.52
CA ALA A 34 7.88 3.77 13.82
C ALA A 34 7.28 2.97 14.98
N ARG A 35 5.96 2.71 14.97
CA ARG A 35 5.28 2.05 16.09
C ARG A 35 5.23 0.54 16.00
N CYS A 36 5.14 -0.01 14.79
CA CYS A 36 4.87 -1.43 14.61
C CYS A 36 6.08 -2.22 14.10
N VAL A 37 6.97 -1.56 13.35
CA VAL A 37 8.05 -2.25 12.63
C VAL A 37 9.40 -1.98 13.25
N ALA A 38 9.73 -0.72 13.58
CA ALA A 38 11.01 -0.36 14.17
C ALA A 38 11.23 -1.00 15.55
N ALA A 39 10.16 -1.45 16.21
CA ALA A 39 10.20 -2.20 17.46
C ALA A 39 10.54 -3.69 17.27
N LEU A 40 10.58 -4.21 16.04
CA LEU A 40 10.87 -5.61 15.76
C LEU A 40 12.39 -5.88 15.81
N PRO A 41 12.84 -7.03 16.35
CA PRO A 41 14.26 -7.32 16.59
C PRO A 41 15.14 -7.39 15.33
N ALA A 42 14.54 -7.44 14.15
CA ALA A 42 15.24 -7.51 12.87
C ALA A 42 14.77 -6.37 11.98
N ALA A 43 15.52 -5.26 11.99
CA ALA A 43 15.31 -4.19 11.03
C ALA A 43 15.60 -4.73 9.62
N ASP A 44 14.59 -4.68 8.75
CA ASP A 44 14.72 -4.99 7.32
C ASP A 44 14.92 -3.67 6.56
N PRO A 45 16.15 -3.35 6.12
CA PRO A 45 16.44 -2.07 5.46
C PRO A 45 15.70 -1.88 4.15
N GLY A 46 15.25 -2.96 3.51
CA GLY A 46 14.55 -2.93 2.23
C GLY A 46 13.03 -2.78 2.37
N LEU A 47 12.48 -2.85 3.57
CA LEU A 47 11.04 -2.93 3.81
C LEU A 47 10.28 -1.75 3.19
N LEU A 48 10.75 -0.52 3.44
CA LEU A 48 10.06 0.68 2.93
C LEU A 48 10.14 0.79 1.40
N ALA A 49 11.26 0.40 0.79
CA ALA A 49 11.40 0.38 -0.67
C ALA A 49 10.41 -0.61 -1.31
N ARG A 50 10.24 -1.79 -0.70
CA ARG A 50 9.26 -2.78 -1.16
C ARG A 50 7.82 -2.33 -0.90
N ALA A 51 7.57 -1.59 0.18
CA ALA A 51 6.25 -1.01 0.46
C ALA A 51 5.83 -0.02 -0.63
N VAL A 52 6.74 0.85 -1.08
CA VAL A 52 6.50 1.76 -2.21
C VAL A 52 6.24 0.99 -3.50
N PHE A 53 7.00 -0.08 -3.76
CA PHE A 53 6.75 -0.96 -4.91
C PHE A 53 5.33 -1.56 -4.86
N TYR A 54 4.92 -2.13 -3.72
CA TYR A 54 3.59 -2.70 -3.58
C TYR A 54 2.49 -1.65 -3.67
N ALA A 55 2.67 -0.45 -3.11
CA ALA A 55 1.70 0.64 -3.22
C ALA A 55 1.41 0.98 -4.70
N ARG A 56 2.45 1.05 -5.52
CA ARG A 56 2.33 1.28 -6.98
C ARG A 56 1.61 0.13 -7.67
N CYS A 57 1.95 -1.12 -7.36
CA CYS A 57 1.26 -2.28 -7.92
C CYS A 57 -0.23 -2.29 -7.58
N LEU A 58 -0.57 -2.00 -6.33
CA LEU A 58 -1.96 -2.00 -5.84
C LEU A 58 -2.77 -0.84 -6.47
N ALA A 59 -2.16 0.33 -6.65
CA ALA A 59 -2.82 1.42 -7.37
C ALA A 59 -3.05 1.07 -8.86
N LEU A 60 -2.10 0.39 -9.51
CA LEU A 60 -2.30 -0.11 -10.87
C LEU A 60 -3.39 -1.19 -10.95
N GLU A 61 -3.52 -2.03 -9.93
CA GLU A 61 -4.58 -3.04 -9.82
C GLU A 61 -5.96 -2.40 -9.67
N ASP A 62 -6.09 -1.39 -8.80
CA ASP A 62 -7.33 -0.62 -8.66
C ASP A 62 -7.71 0.09 -9.96
N LEU A 63 -6.73 0.67 -10.68
CA LEU A 63 -6.97 1.28 -11.98
C LEU A 63 -7.45 0.26 -13.00
N ALA A 64 -6.78 -0.91 -13.08
CA ALA A 64 -7.18 -1.98 -13.97
C ALA A 64 -8.60 -2.49 -13.67
N HIS A 65 -8.94 -2.63 -12.39
CA HIS A 65 -10.28 -3.01 -11.94
C HIS A 65 -11.33 -1.99 -12.37
N GLY A 66 -11.10 -0.71 -12.11
CA GLY A 66 -12.03 0.37 -12.49
C GLY A 66 -12.20 0.49 -14.01
N LEU A 67 -11.14 0.28 -14.79
CA LEU A 67 -11.20 0.29 -16.27
C LEU A 67 -11.91 -0.92 -16.85
N ALA A 68 -11.86 -2.09 -16.18
CA ALA A 68 -12.49 -3.33 -16.64
C ALA A 68 -14.03 -3.38 -16.44
N GLY A 69 -14.66 -2.25 -16.12
CA GLY A 69 -16.08 -2.16 -15.80
C GLY A 69 -16.39 -2.22 -14.31
N GLY A 70 -15.37 -2.09 -13.46
CA GLY A 70 -15.53 -1.82 -12.03
C GLY A 70 -16.10 -0.42 -11.78
N ASP A 71 -16.24 -0.08 -10.50
CA ASP A 71 -16.73 1.24 -10.11
C ASP A 71 -15.71 2.33 -10.48
N GLU A 72 -16.16 3.40 -11.13
CA GLU A 72 -15.32 4.53 -11.57
C GLU A 72 -14.53 5.18 -10.41
N ARG A 73 -15.01 5.02 -9.16
CA ARG A 73 -14.28 5.42 -7.96
C ARG A 73 -12.91 4.78 -7.86
N TYR A 74 -12.76 3.51 -8.27
CA TYR A 74 -11.45 2.83 -8.26
C TYR A 74 -10.48 3.50 -9.22
N SER A 75 -10.90 3.78 -10.46
CA SER A 75 -10.06 4.49 -11.43
C SER A 75 -9.64 5.88 -10.94
N ARG A 76 -10.57 6.64 -10.35
CA ARG A 76 -10.25 7.99 -9.84
C ARG A 76 -9.29 7.95 -8.66
N ASN A 77 -9.54 7.10 -7.68
CA ASN A 77 -8.69 6.97 -6.50
C ASN A 77 -7.29 6.45 -6.88
N ALA A 78 -7.24 5.47 -7.78
CA ALA A 78 -5.98 4.93 -8.28
C ALA A 78 -5.15 5.99 -9.01
N SER A 79 -5.77 6.80 -9.87
CA SER A 79 -5.06 7.89 -10.55
C SER A 79 -4.48 8.90 -9.57
N ALA A 80 -5.25 9.32 -8.56
CA ALA A 80 -4.77 10.23 -7.53
C ALA A 80 -3.58 9.64 -6.74
N ALA A 81 -3.69 8.36 -6.34
CA ALA A 81 -2.59 7.67 -5.67
C ALA A 81 -1.35 7.54 -6.57
N LEU A 82 -1.51 7.29 -7.87
CA LEU A 82 -0.39 7.19 -8.81
C LEU A 82 0.30 8.54 -9.04
N ASP A 83 -0.43 9.65 -9.08
CA ASP A 83 0.16 10.99 -9.17
C ASP A 83 1.11 11.25 -7.99
N ASP A 84 0.69 10.87 -6.77
CA ASP A 84 1.52 11.00 -5.57
C ASP A 84 2.70 9.99 -5.57
N LEU A 85 2.45 8.73 -5.94
CA LEU A 85 3.44 7.64 -5.86
C LEU A 85 4.50 7.67 -6.97
N LEU A 86 4.22 8.34 -8.10
CA LEU A 86 5.13 8.48 -9.24
C LEU A 86 5.72 9.89 -9.36
N GLY A 87 5.15 10.88 -8.66
CA GLY A 87 5.61 12.27 -8.62
C GLY A 87 6.89 12.51 -7.82
N THR A 88 7.52 11.47 -7.27
CA THR A 88 8.81 11.49 -6.58
C THR A 88 9.99 11.31 -7.53
#